data_AF-A0A3Q3JNC2-F1
#
_entry.id   AF-A0A3Q3JNC2-F1
#
_cell.length_a   1.000
_cell.length_b   1.000
_cell.length_c   1.000
_cell.angle_alpha   90.00
_cell.angle_beta   90.00
_cell.angle_gamma   90.00
#
_symmetry.space_group_name_H-M   'P 1'
#
loop_
_entity.id
_entity.type
_entity.pdbx_description
1 polymer ?
#
loop_
_entity_poly.entity_id
_entity_poly.type
_entity_poly.pdbx_seq_one_letter_code
_entity_poly.pdbx_strand_id
1 'polypeptide(L)'
;MQGYLFYLVCICKLKYIYYLPISDDDDVSVIENCHCSCSLQEGEWPATLQYKLLEPVLLLGKERFAGVDIRVRVKGGGHVAQIYAIRQAISKALVAYYQKYVDEASKKEIKDILIQYDRTLLVADPRRCESKKFGGPGARARYQKSYR
;
A
#
# COMPACT_ATOMS: atom_id res chain seq x y z
N MET A 1 14.01 13.57 18.73
CA MET A 1 13.82 14.67 17.76
C MET A 1 14.23 14.20 16.38
N GLN A 2 13.25 13.98 15.50
CA GLN A 2 13.28 14.20 14.04
C GLN A 2 12.02 13.55 13.50
N GLY A 3 10.98 14.38 13.39
CA GLY A 3 9.70 14.03 12.81
C GLY A 3 9.84 13.77 11.32
N TYR A 4 9.12 12.76 10.85
CA TYR A 4 8.80 12.63 9.44
C TYR A 4 7.35 13.06 9.27
N LEU A 5 7.21 14.34 9.00
CA LEU A 5 6.02 14.99 8.49
C LEU A 5 5.84 14.52 7.04
N PHE A 6 4.95 13.56 6.78
CA PHE A 6 4.54 13.27 5.39
C PHE A 6 3.25 14.02 5.10
N TYR A 7 3.40 15.03 4.26
CA TYR A 7 2.45 16.07 3.91
C TYR A 7 1.09 15.53 3.47
N LEU A 8 0.05 16.05 4.11
CA LEU A 8 -1.25 16.29 3.50
C LEU A 8 -1.04 17.20 2.29
N VAL A 9 -1.52 16.81 1.11
CA VAL A 9 -1.89 17.78 0.08
C VAL A 9 -3.38 17.65 -0.17
N CYS A 10 -4.11 18.57 0.48
CA CYS A 10 -5.47 18.96 0.14
C CYS A 10 -5.36 20.02 -0.95
N ILE A 11 -5.95 19.81 -2.13
CA ILE A 11 -6.24 20.89 -3.08
C ILE A 11 -7.65 20.64 -3.65
N CYS A 12 -8.61 21.40 -3.13
CA CYS A 12 -9.84 21.75 -3.82
C CYS A 12 -9.53 22.76 -4.95
N LYS A 13 -9.75 22.39 -6.21
CA LYS A 13 -10.39 23.25 -7.23
C LYS A 13 -10.70 22.45 -8.51
N LEU A 14 -11.99 22.15 -8.65
CA LEU A 14 -12.85 22.17 -9.85
C LEU A 14 -12.25 22.04 -11.27
N LYS A 15 -12.93 21.16 -12.03
CA LYS A 15 -13.03 21.00 -13.50
C LYS A 15 -11.87 20.25 -14.16
N TYR A 16 -12.07 18.97 -14.47
CA TYR A 16 -12.68 18.53 -15.72
C TYR A 16 -13.30 17.14 -15.55
N ILE A 17 -14.54 17.04 -15.99
CA ILE A 17 -15.35 15.84 -16.10
C ILE A 17 -14.85 15.05 -17.30
N TYR A 18 -14.58 13.76 -17.11
CA TYR A 18 -14.93 12.74 -18.09
C TYR A 18 -15.58 11.57 -17.34
N TYR A 19 -16.91 11.54 -17.41
CA TYR A 19 -17.68 10.30 -17.30
C TYR A 19 -17.50 9.54 -18.61
N LEU A 20 -17.22 8.24 -18.55
CA LEU A 20 -17.79 7.23 -19.44
C LEU A 20 -17.47 5.82 -18.88
N PRO A 21 -18.24 4.79 -19.26
CA PRO A 21 -19.40 4.25 -18.55
C PRO A 21 -19.08 2.98 -17.75
N ILE A 22 -19.94 2.66 -16.79
CA ILE A 22 -20.04 1.34 -16.15
C ILE A 22 -20.41 0.32 -17.23
N SER A 23 -19.55 -0.68 -17.44
CA SER A 23 -19.92 -1.96 -18.04
C SER A 23 -18.98 -3.01 -17.48
N ASP A 24 -19.60 -4.07 -16.99
CA ASP A 24 -19.03 -5.26 -16.39
C ASP A 24 -17.88 -5.81 -17.25
N ASP A 25 -16.70 -5.95 -16.66
CA ASP A 25 -15.72 -7.03 -16.84
C ASP A 25 -14.49 -6.65 -16.00
N ASP A 26 -13.81 -7.67 -15.49
CA ASP A 26 -12.68 -7.59 -14.59
C ASP A 26 -11.66 -6.51 -14.98
N ASP A 27 -11.28 -5.64 -14.03
CA ASP A 27 -9.89 -5.14 -13.87
C ASP A 27 -9.79 -4.17 -12.69
N VAL A 28 -8.97 -4.50 -11.70
CA VAL A 28 -8.39 -3.51 -10.78
C VAL A 28 -7.41 -2.68 -11.58
N SER A 29 -7.93 -1.69 -12.31
CA SER A 29 -7.12 -0.80 -13.15
C SER A 29 -6.20 0.04 -12.27
N VAL A 30 -4.94 -0.36 -12.20
CA VAL A 30 -3.83 0.52 -11.82
C VAL A 30 -3.80 1.62 -12.87
N ILE A 31 -4.30 2.81 -12.55
CA ILE A 31 -4.31 3.94 -13.49
C ILE A 31 -2.84 4.30 -13.82
N GLU A 32 -2.35 3.75 -14.93
CA GLU A 32 -1.35 4.38 -15.77
C GLU A 32 -1.87 5.77 -16.13
N ASN A 33 -1.08 6.79 -15.77
CA ASN A 33 -1.02 8.04 -16.49
C ASN A 33 0.27 8.74 -16.07
N CYS A 34 1.37 8.29 -16.68
CA CYS A 34 2.55 9.11 -16.89
C CYS A 34 2.70 9.25 -18.40
N HIS A 35 2.40 10.45 -18.93
CA HIS A 35 2.97 10.92 -20.18
C HIS A 35 4.49 11.07 -19.98
N CYS A 36 5.20 9.95 -20.05
CA CYS A 36 6.62 9.89 -20.31
C CYS A 36 6.86 8.51 -20.91
N SER A 37 7.33 8.48 -22.15
CA SER A 37 7.71 7.30 -22.91
C SER A 37 8.73 6.46 -22.15
N CYS A 38 8.25 5.54 -21.31
CA CYS A 38 8.99 4.41 -20.81
C CYS A 38 7.97 3.29 -20.72
N SER A 39 8.03 2.40 -21.70
CA SER A 39 7.26 1.16 -21.79
C SER A 39 7.04 0.57 -20.40
N LEU A 40 5.79 0.58 -19.95
CA LEU A 40 5.35 -0.28 -18.86
C LEU A 40 5.58 -1.70 -19.35
N GLN A 41 6.64 -2.33 -18.84
CA GLN A 41 6.62 -3.77 -18.73
C GLN A 41 5.51 -4.06 -17.73
N GLU A 42 4.45 -4.70 -18.19
CA GLU A 42 3.54 -5.46 -17.34
C GLU A 42 4.41 -6.38 -16.49
N GLY A 43 4.75 -5.91 -15.29
CA GLY A 43 5.57 -6.66 -14.36
C GLY A 43 4.72 -7.81 -13.90
N GLU A 44 5.02 -9.02 -14.36
CA GLU A 44 4.41 -10.25 -13.89
C GLU A 44 4.69 -10.42 -12.39
N TRP A 45 3.82 -9.84 -11.56
CA TRP A 45 3.77 -10.18 -10.16
C TRP A 45 3.29 -11.63 -10.08
N PRO A 46 3.98 -12.51 -9.34
CA PRO A 46 3.55 -13.90 -9.23
C PRO A 46 2.11 -13.94 -8.71
N ALA A 47 1.27 -14.76 -9.34
CA ALA A 47 -0.17 -14.81 -9.10
C ALA A 47 -0.54 -14.95 -7.61
N THR A 48 0.32 -15.61 -6.82
CA THR A 48 0.16 -15.78 -5.37
C THR A 48 0.14 -14.46 -4.60
N LEU A 49 0.85 -13.44 -5.06
CA LEU A 49 0.93 -12.14 -4.38
C LEU A 49 -0.19 -11.18 -4.81
N GLN A 50 -0.83 -11.41 -5.95
CA GLN A 50 -1.94 -10.58 -6.42
C GLN A 50 -3.13 -10.63 -5.45
N TYR A 51 -3.42 -11.80 -4.89
CA TYR A 51 -4.46 -11.96 -3.87
C TYR A 51 -4.23 -11.07 -2.64
N LYS A 52 -2.97 -10.81 -2.26
CA LYS A 52 -2.64 -9.94 -1.12
C LYS A 52 -3.01 -8.47 -1.35
N LEU A 53 -3.09 -8.03 -2.61
CA LEU A 53 -3.55 -6.67 -2.95
C LEU A 53 -5.06 -6.54 -2.85
N LEU A 54 -5.80 -7.60 -3.17
CA LEU A 54 -7.27 -7.59 -3.24
C LEU A 54 -7.94 -7.76 -1.87
N GLU A 55 -7.23 -8.31 -0.87
CA GLU A 55 -7.72 -8.49 0.51
C GLU A 55 -8.47 -7.27 1.10
N PRO A 56 -7.93 -6.03 1.11
CA PRO A 56 -8.65 -4.88 1.66
C PRO A 56 -9.93 -4.52 0.90
N VAL A 57 -10.00 -4.83 -0.40
CA VAL A 57 -11.19 -4.60 -1.23
C VAL A 57 -12.26 -5.65 -0.91
N LEU A 58 -11.85 -6.91 -0.77
CA LEU A 58 -12.74 -8.02 -0.42
C LEU A 58 -13.31 -7.89 0.98
N LEU A 59 -12.54 -7.40 1.96
CA LEU A 59 -12.98 -7.24 3.35
C LEU A 59 -14.04 -6.15 3.55
N LEU A 60 -13.92 -5.04 2.82
CA LEU A 60 -14.78 -3.87 3.01
C LEU A 60 -15.96 -3.82 2.04
N GLY A 61 -15.93 -4.64 0.98
CA GLY A 61 -16.97 -4.71 -0.04
C GLY A 61 -16.90 -3.55 -1.05
N LYS A 62 -17.34 -3.81 -2.28
CA LYS A 62 -17.25 -2.86 -3.40
C LYS A 62 -18.02 -1.54 -3.15
N GLU A 63 -19.08 -1.59 -2.34
CA GLU A 63 -19.93 -0.43 -2.02
C GLU A 63 -19.16 0.72 -1.40
N ARG A 64 -18.17 0.42 -0.54
CA ARG A 64 -17.36 1.44 0.16
C ARG A 64 -16.30 2.10 -0.72
N PHE A 65 -16.01 1.51 -1.90
CA PHE A 65 -15.03 2.02 -2.85
C PHE A 65 -15.67 2.78 -4.03
N ALA A 66 -16.98 2.69 -4.23
CA ALA A 66 -17.67 3.25 -5.39
C ALA A 66 -17.52 4.78 -5.55
N GLY A 67 -17.14 5.50 -4.48
CA GLY A 67 -16.93 6.95 -4.49
C GLY A 67 -15.47 7.39 -4.38
N VAL A 68 -14.49 6.49 -4.45
CA VAL A 68 -13.07 6.82 -4.16
C VAL A 68 -12.13 6.30 -5.25
N ASP A 69 -11.49 7.23 -5.96
CA ASP A 69 -10.39 6.93 -6.89
C ASP A 69 -9.04 6.89 -6.16
N ILE A 70 -8.31 5.78 -6.32
CA ILE A 70 -7.02 5.57 -5.63
C ILE A 70 -5.89 5.45 -6.66
N ARG A 71 -4.91 6.36 -6.57
CA ARG A 71 -3.67 6.32 -7.37
C ARG A 71 -2.47 6.11 -6.44
N VAL A 72 -1.74 5.01 -6.63
CA VAL A 72 -0.59 4.65 -5.79
C VAL A 72 0.69 4.69 -6.62
N ARG A 73 1.70 5.40 -6.12
CA ARG A 73 3.07 5.40 -6.68
C ARG A 73 4.03 4.82 -5.65
N VAL A 74 4.68 3.71 -6.00
CA VAL A 74 5.70 3.06 -5.16
C VAL A 74 7.09 3.23 -5.79
N LYS A 75 8.12 3.44 -4.95
CA LYS A 75 9.52 3.55 -5.37
C LYS A 75 10.42 2.82 -4.38
N GLY A 76 11.39 2.06 -4.92
CA GLY A 76 12.34 1.27 -4.13
C GLY A 76 11.76 -0.03 -3.54
N GLY A 77 12.59 -0.77 -2.81
CA GLY A 77 12.21 -2.08 -2.26
C GLY A 77 12.24 -3.23 -3.28
N GLY A 78 11.93 -4.44 -2.83
CA GLY A 78 11.72 -5.61 -3.69
C GLY A 78 10.23 -5.84 -3.97
N HIS A 79 9.92 -6.76 -4.89
CA HIS A 79 8.55 -6.94 -5.38
C HIS A 79 7.54 -7.24 -4.26
N VAL A 80 7.90 -8.15 -3.37
CA VAL A 80 7.09 -8.54 -2.21
C VAL A 80 6.85 -7.33 -1.28
N ALA A 81 7.91 -6.56 -1.00
CA ALA A 81 7.81 -5.41 -0.10
C ALA A 81 6.93 -4.29 -0.67
N GLN A 82 6.98 -4.07 -1.99
CA GLN A 82 6.13 -3.11 -2.68
C GLN A 82 4.65 -3.50 -2.58
N ILE A 83 4.33 -4.78 -2.75
CA ILE A 83 2.95 -5.28 -2.63
C ILE A 83 2.39 -5.04 -1.22
N TYR A 84 3.16 -5.34 -0.17
CA TYR A 84 2.75 -5.03 1.21
C TYR A 84 2.59 -3.52 1.44
N ALA A 85 3.40 -2.68 0.80
CA ALA A 85 3.27 -1.24 0.88
C ALA A 85 2.00 -0.72 0.18
N ILE A 86 1.64 -1.25 -0.99
CA ILE A 86 0.40 -0.91 -1.70
C ILE A 86 -0.81 -1.32 -0.87
N ARG A 87 -0.81 -2.55 -0.35
CA ARG A 87 -1.84 -3.08 0.55
C ARG A 87 -2.09 -2.13 1.74
N GLN A 88 -1.02 -1.68 2.41
CA GLN A 88 -1.11 -0.71 3.49
C GLN A 88 -1.61 0.68 3.05
N ALA A 89 -1.19 1.14 1.87
CA ALA A 89 -1.60 2.44 1.35
C ALA A 89 -3.10 2.49 1.10
N ILE A 90 -3.69 1.43 0.53
CA ILE A 90 -5.13 1.33 0.27
C ILE A 90 -5.92 1.40 1.60
N SER A 91 -5.56 0.56 2.58
CA SER A 91 -6.25 0.54 3.88
C SER A 91 -6.17 1.87 4.63
N LYS A 92 -4.99 2.52 4.63
CA LYS A 92 -4.81 3.83 5.27
C LYS A 92 -5.56 4.94 4.54
N ALA A 93 -5.60 4.91 3.21
CA ALA A 93 -6.31 5.89 2.40
C ALA A 93 -7.80 5.91 2.72
N LEU A 94 -8.42 4.73 2.86
CA LEU A 94 -9.83 4.62 3.24
C LEU A 94 -10.10 5.19 4.63
N VAL A 95 -9.34 4.75 5.64
CA VAL A 95 -9.54 5.26 7.01
C VAL A 95 -9.36 6.79 7.06
N ALA A 96 -8.43 7.34 6.27
CA ALA A 96 -8.23 8.78 6.16
C ALA A 96 -9.34 9.51 5.39
N TYR A 97 -9.95 8.87 4.39
CA TYR A 97 -11.07 9.40 3.63
C TYR A 97 -12.32 9.54 4.52
N TYR A 98 -12.69 8.45 5.21
CA TYR A 98 -13.84 8.45 6.12
C TYR A 98 -13.66 9.43 7.28
N GLN A 99 -12.43 9.61 7.77
CA GLN A 99 -12.13 10.63 8.79
C GLN A 99 -12.43 12.06 8.33
N LYS A 100 -12.33 12.36 7.02
CA LYS A 100 -12.46 13.72 6.50
C LYS A 100 -13.85 14.02 5.92
N TYR A 101 -14.48 13.06 5.25
CA TYR A 101 -15.62 13.33 4.37
C TYR A 101 -16.93 12.65 4.76
N VAL A 102 -16.92 11.68 5.69
CA VAL A 102 -18.14 10.92 6.03
C VAL A 102 -18.46 11.09 7.51
N ASP A 103 -17.94 10.24 8.39
CA ASP A 103 -18.27 10.24 9.81
C ASP A 103 -17.29 9.41 10.65
N GLU A 104 -17.25 9.66 11.96
CA GLU A 104 -16.36 8.96 12.89
C GLU A 104 -16.83 7.55 13.26
N ALA A 105 -18.12 7.25 13.15
CA ALA A 105 -18.68 5.94 13.50
C ALA A 105 -18.30 4.89 12.47
N SER A 106 -18.58 5.15 11.18
CA SER A 106 -18.17 4.32 10.04
C SER A 106 -16.66 4.12 9.99
N LYS A 107 -15.88 5.15 10.36
CA LYS A 107 -14.43 5.03 10.46
C LYS A 107 -14.02 3.99 11.51
N LYS A 108 -14.63 4.01 12.70
CA LYS A 108 -14.32 3.05 13.77
C LYS A 108 -14.66 1.62 13.32
N GLU A 109 -15.83 1.42 12.73
CA GLU A 109 -16.24 0.12 12.19
C GLU A 109 -15.24 -0.42 11.15
N ILE A 110 -14.86 0.39 10.16
CA ILE A 110 -13.87 0.00 9.14
C ILE A 110 -12.54 -0.35 9.80
N LYS A 111 -12.09 0.48 10.75
CA LYS A 111 -10.82 0.27 11.43
C LYS A 111 -10.83 -1.01 12.26
N ASP A 112 -11.94 -1.32 12.92
CA ASP A 112 -12.08 -2.49 13.76
C ASP A 112 -12.11 -3.77 12.91
N ILE A 113 -12.82 -3.77 11.78
CA ILE A 113 -12.81 -4.87 10.79
C ILE A 113 -11.39 -5.13 10.28
N LEU A 114 -10.65 -4.07 9.91
CA LEU A 114 -9.29 -4.20 9.41
C LEU A 114 -8.32 -4.71 10.48
N ILE A 115 -8.45 -4.24 11.73
CA ILE A 115 -7.62 -4.69 12.86
C ILE A 115 -7.91 -6.15 13.22
N GLN A 116 -9.18 -6.55 13.18
CA GLN A 116 -9.61 -7.91 13.48
C GLN A 116 -9.03 -8.90 12.47
N TYR A 117 -8.95 -8.51 11.20
CA TYR A 117 -8.32 -9.34 10.18
C TYR A 117 -6.79 -9.36 10.33
N ASP A 118 -6.15 -8.19 10.22
CA ASP A 118 -4.69 -8.08 10.23
C ASP A 118 -4.21 -6.67 10.61
N ARG A 119 -3.41 -6.59 11.70
CA ARG A 119 -2.83 -5.32 12.16
C ARG A 119 -1.85 -4.71 11.15
N THR A 120 -1.23 -5.53 10.29
CA THR A 120 -0.23 -5.06 9.32
C THR A 120 -0.85 -4.24 8.19
N LEU A 121 -2.17 -4.21 8.04
CA LEU A 121 -2.88 -3.33 7.10
C LEU A 121 -2.79 -1.86 7.51
N LEU A 122 -2.82 -1.58 8.82
CA LEU A 122 -2.81 -0.21 9.34
C LEU A 122 -1.43 0.20 9.86
N VAL A 123 -0.70 -0.71 10.48
CA VAL A 123 0.61 -0.41 11.07
C VAL A 123 1.71 -0.96 10.16
N ALA A 124 2.68 -0.10 9.83
CA ALA A 124 3.83 -0.51 9.03
C ALA A 124 4.74 -1.44 9.84
N ASP A 125 5.35 -2.41 9.17
CA ASP A 125 6.33 -3.30 9.78
C ASP A 125 7.60 -2.50 10.13
N PRO A 126 8.03 -2.44 11.41
CA PRO A 126 9.21 -1.69 11.82
C PRO A 126 10.54 -2.36 11.43
N ARG A 127 10.53 -3.62 10.96
CA ARG A 127 11.75 -4.38 10.71
C ARG A 127 12.63 -3.72 9.63
N ARG A 128 13.92 -3.56 9.93
CA ARG A 128 14.96 -3.04 9.03
C ARG A 128 16.22 -3.90 9.16
N CYS A 129 17.00 -3.99 8.08
CA CYS A 129 18.26 -4.73 8.10
C CYS A 129 19.24 -4.09 9.07
N GLU A 130 19.77 -4.89 10.00
CA GLU A 130 20.82 -4.45 10.91
C GLU A 130 22.12 -4.16 10.14
N SER A 131 22.86 -3.14 10.57
CA SER A 131 24.18 -2.82 9.99
C SER A 131 25.18 -3.97 10.14
N LYS A 132 26.05 -4.14 9.14
CA LYS A 132 27.11 -5.14 9.16
C LYS A 132 28.17 -4.81 10.23
N LYS A 133 28.54 -5.78 11.06
CA LYS A 133 29.68 -5.70 12.00
C LYS A 133 30.91 -6.42 11.44
N PHE A 134 32.14 -6.05 11.82
CA PHE A 134 33.37 -6.69 11.30
C PHE A 134 33.48 -8.19 11.64
N GLY A 135 34.44 -8.92 11.08
CA GLY A 135 34.76 -10.29 11.53
C GLY A 135 33.77 -11.39 11.13
N GLY A 136 33.08 -11.25 10.00
CA GLY A 136 32.21 -12.28 9.40
C GLY A 136 31.52 -11.76 8.15
N PRO A 137 30.61 -12.52 7.52
CA PRO A 137 29.86 -12.07 6.34
C PRO A 137 28.54 -11.34 6.67
N GLY A 138 27.86 -11.64 7.79
CA GLY A 138 26.53 -11.09 8.11
C GLY A 138 26.49 -10.16 9.32
N ALA A 139 25.37 -9.48 9.58
CA ALA A 139 25.24 -8.56 10.73
C ALA A 139 25.63 -9.21 12.07
N ARG A 140 25.25 -10.48 12.26
CA ARG A 140 25.55 -11.27 13.47
C ARG A 140 26.52 -12.44 13.24
N ALA A 141 26.61 -12.95 12.01
CA ALA A 141 27.48 -14.07 11.68
C ALA A 141 28.96 -13.69 11.81
N ARG A 142 29.74 -14.53 12.50
CA ARG A 142 31.19 -14.42 12.64
C ARG A 142 31.88 -15.56 11.89
N TYR A 143 33.12 -15.34 11.46
CA TYR A 143 33.91 -16.43 10.88
C TYR A 143 34.19 -17.51 11.93
N GLN A 144 34.17 -18.76 11.48
CA GLN A 144 34.45 -19.92 12.32
C GLN A 144 35.89 -19.87 12.82
N LYS A 145 36.10 -20.14 14.12
CA LYS A 145 37.44 -20.32 14.70
C LYS A 145 37.94 -21.74 14.41
N SER A 146 39.25 -21.89 14.20
CA SER A 146 39.89 -23.18 13.88
C SER A 146 40.05 -24.12 15.08
N TYR A 147 39.97 -23.60 16.30
CA TYR A 147 40.09 -24.35 17.55
C TYR A 147 38.80 -24.26 18.37
N ARG A 148 38.65 -25.18 19.33
CA ARG A 148 37.48 -25.28 20.23
C ARG A 148 37.68 -24.43 21.48
#